data_AF-A0A4V3AS25-F1
#
_entry.id   AF-A0A4V3AS25-F1
#
_cell.length_a   1.000
_cell.length_b   1.000
_cell.length_c   1.000
_cell.angle_alpha   90.00
_cell.angle_beta   90.00
_cell.angle_gamma   90.00
#
_symmetry.space_group_name_H-M   'P 1'
#
loop_
_entity.id
_entity.type
_entity.pdbx_description
1 polymer ?
#
loop_
_entity_poly.entity_id
_entity_poly.type
_entity_poly.pdbx_seq_one_letter_code
_entity_poly.pdbx_strand_id
1 'polypeptide(L)'
;MTHAPLILLALILLAMIARRALSFGAQRPRDYRGTGPAIDLRRSLNGPLTCEGVIFGPAGRVTSRFTARMHGAWDGASGRLSESFLYSTGARQDRAWDLRLGEDGRFSATAADVIGVARGEVSGAAIRMTYRLRLPADAGGHVLSVTDWLYLGENGTILNRSEMRKFGIKVAELFAVMRPATATASN
;
A
#
# COMPACT_ATOMS: atom_id res chain seq x y z
N MET A 1 8.44 -1.49 -51.06
CA MET A 1 8.03 -0.68 -49.89
C MET A 1 8.63 -1.32 -48.66
N THR A 2 9.51 -0.63 -47.93
CA THR A 2 10.24 -1.22 -46.80
C THR A 2 9.29 -1.41 -45.61
N HIS A 3 9.20 -2.63 -45.06
CA HIS A 3 8.38 -2.93 -43.87
C HIS A 3 9.05 -2.50 -42.54
N ALA A 4 10.24 -1.92 -42.60
CA ALA A 4 11.03 -1.48 -41.46
C ALA A 4 10.26 -0.59 -40.44
N PRO A 5 9.45 0.42 -40.84
CA PRO A 5 8.71 1.23 -39.87
C PRO A 5 7.60 0.44 -39.15
N LEU A 6 6.98 -0.54 -39.82
CA LEU A 6 5.96 -1.40 -39.21
C LEU A 6 6.58 -2.37 -38.20
N ILE A 7 7.74 -2.94 -38.52
CA ILE A 7 8.50 -3.80 -37.60
C ILE A 7 8.95 -3.01 -36.37
N LEU A 8 9.49 -1.80 -36.56
CA LEU A 8 9.91 -0.93 -35.46
C LEU A 8 8.72 -0.55 -34.54
N LEU A 9 7.58 -0.17 -35.12
CA LEU A 9 6.37 0.11 -34.35
C LEU A 9 5.89 -1.11 -33.55
N ALA A 10 5.89 -2.30 -34.17
CA ALA A 10 5.51 -3.54 -33.50
C ALA A 10 6.45 -3.85 -32.32
N LEU A 11 7.76 -3.66 -32.47
CA LEU A 11 8.74 -3.83 -31.39
C LEU A 11 8.53 -2.83 -30.26
N ILE A 12 8.22 -1.56 -30.57
CA ILE A 12 7.92 -0.53 -29.55
C ILE A 12 6.65 -0.90 -28.76
N LEU A 13 5.58 -1.30 -29.46
CA LEU A 13 4.34 -1.75 -28.83
C LEU A 13 4.57 -2.97 -27.94
N LEU A 14 5.31 -3.96 -28.43
CA LEU A 14 5.67 -5.15 -27.66
C LEU A 14 6.47 -4.79 -26.42
N ALA A 15 7.48 -3.91 -26.54
CA ALA A 15 8.26 -3.43 -25.41
C ALA A 15 7.39 -2.70 -24.37
N MET A 16 6.43 -1.89 -24.80
CA MET A 16 5.49 -1.22 -23.89
C MET A 16 4.58 -2.19 -23.15
N ILE A 17 4.08 -3.23 -23.84
CA ILE A 17 3.25 -4.28 -23.24
C ILE A 17 4.08 -5.10 -22.25
N ALA A 18 5.26 -5.57 -22.65
CA ALA A 18 6.17 -6.32 -21.80
C ALA A 18 6.56 -5.53 -20.54
N ARG A 19 6.87 -4.24 -20.69
CA ARG A 19 7.17 -3.37 -19.54
C ARG A 19 6.03 -3.28 -18.55
N ARG A 20 4.77 -3.26 -19.02
CA ARG A 20 3.60 -3.28 -18.13
C ARG A 20 3.44 -4.64 -17.44
N ALA A 21 3.59 -5.73 -18.20
CA ALA A 21 3.45 -7.10 -17.70
C ALA A 21 4.54 -7.50 -16.68
N LEU A 22 5.71 -6.86 -16.73
CA LEU A 22 6.83 -7.09 -15.82
C LEU A 22 6.95 -6.00 -14.73
N SER A 23 5.95 -5.14 -14.59
CA SER A 23 5.97 -4.05 -13.59
C SER A 23 5.39 -4.48 -12.24
N PHE A 24 5.63 -3.67 -11.21
CA PHE A 24 5.02 -3.83 -9.88
C PHE A 24 3.49 -3.98 -9.95
N GLY A 25 2.82 -3.25 -10.84
CA GLY A 25 1.38 -3.32 -11.01
C GLY A 25 0.85 -4.64 -11.60
N ALA A 26 1.72 -5.51 -12.11
CA ALA A 26 1.34 -6.79 -12.69
C ALA A 26 1.10 -7.91 -11.66
N GLN A 27 1.59 -7.72 -10.43
CA GLN A 27 1.45 -8.67 -9.33
C GLN A 27 -0.03 -8.99 -9.05
N ARG A 28 -0.31 -10.25 -8.71
CA ARG A 28 -1.64 -10.76 -8.36
C ARG A 28 -1.58 -11.50 -7.02
N PRO A 29 -2.63 -11.46 -6.18
CA PRO A 29 -2.64 -12.19 -4.91
C PRO A 29 -2.27 -13.67 -5.05
N ARG A 30 -2.75 -14.32 -6.12
CA ARG A 30 -2.45 -15.72 -6.42
C ARG A 30 -0.96 -16.05 -6.55
N ASP A 31 -0.13 -15.07 -6.90
CA ASP A 31 1.32 -15.27 -7.08
C ASP A 31 2.00 -15.56 -5.73
N TYR A 32 1.35 -15.24 -4.61
CA TYR A 32 1.83 -15.44 -3.24
C TYR A 32 1.11 -16.58 -2.50
N ARG A 33 0.23 -17.33 -3.17
CA ARG A 33 -0.41 -18.50 -2.55
C ARG A 33 0.65 -19.52 -2.11
N GLY A 34 0.50 -20.04 -0.89
CA GLY A 34 1.44 -21.02 -0.34
C GLY A 34 2.74 -20.44 0.22
N THR A 35 2.97 -19.13 0.09
CA THR A 35 4.08 -18.46 0.79
C THR A 35 3.80 -18.37 2.29
N GLY A 36 4.86 -18.48 3.11
CA GLY A 36 4.79 -18.42 4.57
C GLY A 36 5.85 -17.46 5.15
N PRO A 37 5.67 -17.00 6.40
CA PRO A 37 4.50 -17.23 7.26
C PRO A 37 3.24 -16.53 6.70
N ALA A 38 2.08 -17.19 6.81
CA ALA A 38 0.83 -16.59 6.35
C ALA A 38 0.45 -15.39 7.22
N ILE A 39 0.03 -14.29 6.58
CA ILE A 39 -0.38 -13.08 7.29
C ILE A 39 -1.83 -13.19 7.77
N ASP A 40 -2.08 -12.91 9.05
CA ASP A 40 -3.43 -12.75 9.62
C ASP A 40 -3.59 -11.30 10.06
N LEU A 41 -4.50 -10.57 9.41
CA LEU A 41 -4.80 -9.16 9.70
C LEU A 41 -5.11 -8.91 11.19
N ARG A 42 -5.85 -9.80 11.83
CA ARG A 42 -6.27 -9.67 13.25
C ARG A 42 -5.10 -9.82 14.22
N ARG A 43 -4.01 -10.45 13.77
CA ARG A 43 -2.80 -10.62 14.56
C ARG A 43 -1.77 -9.58 14.20
N SER A 44 -1.53 -9.40 12.91
CA SER A 44 -0.48 -8.53 12.36
C SER A 44 -0.79 -7.05 12.48
N LEU A 45 -2.07 -6.66 12.52
CA LEU A 45 -2.51 -5.26 12.67
C LEU A 45 -3.36 -5.10 13.94
N ASN A 46 -2.90 -5.64 15.07
CA ASN A 46 -3.58 -5.54 16.35
C ASN A 46 -2.62 -5.10 17.45
N GLY A 47 -3.10 -4.24 18.35
CA GLY A 47 -2.29 -3.56 19.34
C GLY A 47 -1.45 -2.41 18.76
N PRO A 48 -0.48 -1.90 19.54
CA PRO A 48 0.34 -0.78 19.14
C PRO A 48 1.40 -1.20 18.10
N LEU A 49 1.54 -0.41 17.04
CA LEU A 49 2.56 -0.58 16.00
C LEU A 49 3.31 0.72 15.76
N THR A 50 4.56 0.60 15.32
CA THR A 50 5.35 1.69 14.77
C THR A 50 5.55 1.46 13.28
N CYS A 51 5.52 2.56 12.53
CA CYS A 51 5.77 2.54 11.10
C CYS A 51 6.75 3.66 10.73
N GLU A 52 7.65 3.37 9.81
CA GLU A 52 8.55 4.37 9.20
C GLU A 52 8.54 4.17 7.71
N GLY A 53 8.60 5.27 6.95
CA GLY A 53 8.52 5.17 5.52
C GLY A 53 9.06 6.36 4.76
N VAL A 54 9.12 6.16 3.45
CA VAL A 54 9.65 7.10 2.47
C VAL A 54 8.64 7.21 1.33
N ILE A 55 8.40 8.43 0.88
CA ILE A 55 7.58 8.74 -0.29
C ILE A 55 8.51 9.19 -1.41
N PHE A 56 8.31 8.62 -2.58
CA PHE A 56 9.00 8.94 -3.81
C PHE A 56 8.06 9.67 -4.76
N GLY A 57 8.56 10.72 -5.40
CA GLY A 57 7.83 11.44 -6.44
C GLY A 57 7.85 10.72 -7.80
N PRO A 58 7.26 11.33 -8.85
CA PRO A 58 7.16 10.72 -10.18
C PRO A 58 8.52 10.40 -10.81
N ALA A 59 9.56 11.17 -10.47
CA ALA A 59 10.92 10.97 -10.95
C ALA A 59 11.71 9.90 -10.15
N GLY A 60 11.09 9.22 -9.19
CA GLY A 60 11.72 8.21 -8.35
C GLY A 60 12.62 8.77 -7.25
N ARG A 61 12.69 10.11 -7.08
CA ARG A 61 13.43 10.75 -6.00
C ARG A 61 12.58 10.81 -4.73
N VAL A 62 13.23 10.71 -3.57
CA VAL A 62 12.58 10.92 -2.28
C VAL A 62 12.03 12.34 -2.20
N THR A 63 10.75 12.48 -1.86
CA THR A 63 10.08 13.76 -1.65
C THR A 63 9.75 14.00 -0.18
N SER A 64 9.53 12.94 0.60
CA SER A 64 9.26 13.04 2.03
C SER A 64 9.62 11.73 2.74
N ARG A 65 9.90 11.83 4.04
CA ARG A 65 10.00 10.69 4.97
C ARG A 65 8.95 10.87 6.05
N PHE A 66 8.52 9.79 6.67
CA PHE A 66 7.56 9.86 7.76
C PHE A 66 7.81 8.79 8.80
N THR A 67 7.35 9.06 10.01
CA THR A 67 7.08 8.06 11.03
C THR A 67 5.58 8.05 11.30
N ALA A 68 5.06 6.93 11.78
CA ALA A 68 3.69 6.83 12.25
C ALA A 68 3.59 5.97 13.50
N ARG A 69 2.73 6.38 14.42
CA ARG A 69 2.26 5.54 15.52
C ARG A 69 0.88 5.01 15.14
N MET A 70 0.69 3.72 15.29
CA MET A 70 -0.53 3.04 14.86
C MET A 70 -1.08 2.21 16.01
N HIS A 71 -2.40 2.04 16.03
CA HIS A 71 -3.07 1.17 16.99
C HIS A 71 -4.18 0.41 16.29
N GLY A 72 -4.02 -0.91 16.22
CA GLY A 72 -5.04 -1.82 15.75
C GLY A 72 -5.92 -2.32 16.90
N ALA A 73 -7.22 -2.38 16.68
CA ALA A 73 -8.17 -3.03 17.58
C ALA A 73 -9.11 -3.90 16.75
N TRP A 74 -9.34 -5.14 17.18
CA TRP A 74 -10.19 -6.09 16.48
C TRP A 74 -11.27 -6.65 17.39
N ASP A 75 -12.48 -6.79 16.85
CA ASP A 75 -13.62 -7.50 17.41
C ASP A 75 -14.17 -8.46 16.36
N GLY A 76 -13.85 -9.75 16.51
CA GLY A 76 -14.21 -10.79 15.56
C GLY A 76 -13.71 -10.51 14.13
N ALA A 77 -14.65 -10.19 13.23
CA ALA A 77 -14.37 -9.89 11.82
C ALA A 77 -14.21 -8.40 11.52
N SER A 78 -14.44 -7.53 12.50
CA SER A 78 -14.33 -6.08 12.38
C SER A 78 -13.06 -5.58 13.06
N GLY A 79 -12.35 -4.66 12.41
CA GLY A 79 -11.13 -4.08 12.95
C GLY A 79 -11.09 -2.57 12.73
N ARG A 80 -10.39 -1.86 13.60
CA ARG A 80 -10.06 -0.45 13.43
C ARG A 80 -8.56 -0.25 13.57
N LEU A 81 -7.94 0.34 12.55
CA LEU A 81 -6.53 0.71 12.56
C LEU A 81 -6.42 2.22 12.55
N SER A 82 -6.05 2.79 13.69
CA SER A 82 -5.78 4.24 13.82
C SER A 82 -4.30 4.50 13.55
N GLU A 83 -4.00 5.54 12.78
CA GLU A 83 -2.67 5.87 12.28
C GLU A 83 -2.43 7.37 12.47
N SER A 84 -1.35 7.72 13.17
CA SER A 84 -0.91 9.11 13.37
C SER A 84 0.46 9.32 12.75
N PHE A 85 0.51 10.02 11.63
CA PHE A 85 1.70 10.28 10.82
C PHE A 85 2.38 11.59 11.24
N LEU A 86 3.71 11.58 11.24
CA LEU A 86 4.59 12.74 11.34
C LEU A 86 5.55 12.73 10.14
N TYR A 87 5.40 13.72 9.26
CA TYR A 87 6.25 13.87 8.09
C TYR A 87 7.53 14.64 8.44
N SER A 88 8.59 14.45 7.66
CA SER A 88 9.85 15.17 7.81
C SER A 88 9.73 16.68 7.60
N THR A 89 8.63 17.15 7.02
CA THR A 89 8.28 18.57 6.90
C THR A 89 7.69 19.16 8.19
N GLY A 90 7.41 18.33 9.20
CA GLY A 90 6.67 18.70 10.41
C GLY A 90 5.15 18.57 10.28
N ALA A 91 4.64 18.31 9.07
CA ALA A 91 3.21 18.07 8.87
C ALA A 91 2.74 16.82 9.63
N ARG A 92 1.49 16.85 10.09
CA ARG A 92 0.83 15.74 10.78
C ARG A 92 -0.44 15.35 10.05
N GLN A 93 -0.72 14.07 10.03
CA GLN A 93 -1.96 13.55 9.46
C GLN A 93 -2.42 12.37 10.29
N ASP A 94 -3.71 12.29 10.54
CA ASP A 94 -4.34 11.12 11.15
C ASP A 94 -5.22 10.40 10.12
N ARG A 95 -5.22 9.07 10.17
CA ARG A 95 -6.15 8.23 9.42
C ARG A 95 -6.66 7.13 10.33
N ALA A 96 -7.95 6.81 10.21
CA ALA A 96 -8.53 5.64 10.84
C ALA A 96 -9.18 4.78 9.76
N TRP A 97 -8.70 3.54 9.64
CA TRP A 97 -9.32 2.53 8.80
C TRP A 97 -10.30 1.72 9.62
N ASP A 98 -11.53 1.61 9.14
CA ASP A 98 -12.49 0.62 9.59
C ASP A 98 -12.45 -0.56 8.62
N LEU A 99 -11.96 -1.71 9.07
CA LEU A 99 -11.77 -2.93 8.30
C LEU A 99 -12.88 -3.95 8.61
N ARG A 100 -13.31 -4.68 7.59
CA ARG A 100 -14.23 -5.81 7.73
C ARG A 100 -13.76 -6.99 6.90
N LEU A 101 -13.43 -8.09 7.58
CA LEU A 101 -13.09 -9.36 6.93
C LEU A 101 -14.32 -9.92 6.22
N GLY A 102 -14.08 -10.48 5.04
CA GLY A 102 -15.03 -11.28 4.29
C GLY A 102 -14.53 -12.71 4.13
N GLU A 103 -15.01 -13.36 3.08
CA GLU A 103 -14.66 -14.74 2.76
C GLU A 103 -13.41 -14.84 1.90
N ASP A 104 -12.78 -16.02 1.86
CA ASP A 104 -11.66 -16.35 0.97
C ASP A 104 -10.49 -15.36 1.02
N GLY A 105 -10.17 -14.83 2.21
CA GLY A 105 -9.09 -13.86 2.42
C GLY A 105 -9.42 -12.46 1.91
N ARG A 106 -10.64 -12.20 1.43
CA ARG A 106 -11.07 -10.86 1.03
C ARG A 106 -11.45 -10.03 2.24
N PHE A 107 -11.25 -8.73 2.14
CA PHE A 107 -11.76 -7.77 3.12
C PHE A 107 -12.10 -6.45 2.46
N SER A 108 -12.88 -5.65 3.19
CA SER A 108 -13.20 -4.27 2.82
C SER A 108 -12.67 -3.33 3.88
N ALA A 109 -12.38 -2.09 3.49
CA ALA A 109 -12.06 -1.04 4.45
C ALA A 109 -12.57 0.33 4.01
N THR A 110 -12.82 1.19 4.99
CA THR A 110 -13.19 2.60 4.78
C THR A 110 -12.35 3.51 5.66
N ALA A 111 -12.11 4.73 5.21
CA ALA A 111 -11.48 5.79 5.98
C ALA A 111 -12.03 7.15 5.50
N ALA A 112 -11.90 8.20 6.30
CA ALA A 112 -12.48 9.52 5.99
C ALA A 112 -11.96 10.15 4.69
N ASP A 113 -10.70 9.87 4.34
CA ASP A 113 -10.04 10.36 3.13
C ASP A 113 -10.10 9.37 1.95
N VAL A 114 -10.80 8.25 2.13
CA VAL A 114 -11.01 7.24 1.08
C VAL A 114 -12.36 7.43 0.42
N ILE A 115 -12.36 7.48 -0.91
CA ILE A 115 -13.58 7.60 -1.70
C ILE A 115 -14.14 6.21 -1.96
N GLY A 116 -15.31 5.93 -1.38
CA GLY A 116 -15.97 4.64 -1.48
C GLY A 116 -15.34 3.61 -0.55
N VAL A 117 -15.23 2.37 -1.03
CA VAL A 117 -14.76 1.23 -0.23
C VAL A 117 -13.46 0.69 -0.82
N ALA A 118 -12.44 0.60 0.04
CA ALA A 118 -11.20 -0.08 -0.29
C ALA A 118 -11.43 -1.60 -0.35
N ARG A 119 -10.77 -2.27 -1.30
CA ARG A 119 -10.84 -3.72 -1.47
C ARG A 119 -9.49 -4.35 -1.19
N GLY A 120 -9.48 -5.34 -0.32
CA GLY A 120 -8.30 -6.08 0.09
C GLY A 120 -8.42 -7.58 -0.18
N GLU A 121 -7.28 -8.24 -0.40
CA GLU A 121 -7.17 -9.69 -0.53
C GLU A 121 -5.86 -10.16 0.13
N VAL A 122 -5.98 -11.08 1.07
CA VAL A 122 -4.89 -11.79 1.75
C VAL A 122 -4.55 -13.06 0.98
N SER A 123 -3.27 -13.33 0.75
CA SER A 123 -2.80 -14.53 0.08
C SER A 123 -1.38 -14.89 0.53
N GLY A 124 -1.25 -16.00 1.28
CA GLY A 124 0.03 -16.40 1.88
C GLY A 124 0.58 -15.33 2.81
N ALA A 125 1.83 -14.93 2.59
CA ALA A 125 2.50 -13.87 3.35
C ALA A 125 2.17 -12.45 2.86
N ALA A 126 1.27 -12.30 1.87
CA ALA A 126 1.03 -11.02 1.21
C ALA A 126 -0.43 -10.54 1.34
N ILE A 127 -0.59 -9.21 1.34
CA ILE A 127 -1.87 -8.53 1.24
C ILE A 127 -1.80 -7.56 0.08
N ARG A 128 -2.83 -7.58 -0.76
CA ARG A 128 -3.04 -6.53 -1.76
C ARG A 128 -4.25 -5.71 -1.38
N MET A 129 -4.14 -4.39 -1.40
CA MET A 129 -5.24 -3.47 -1.15
C MET A 129 -5.33 -2.41 -2.25
N THR A 130 -6.55 -2.06 -2.64
CA THR A 130 -6.81 -1.06 -3.70
C THR A 130 -7.92 -0.10 -3.29
N TYR A 131 -7.71 1.19 -3.51
CA TYR A 131 -8.64 2.23 -3.11
C TYR A 131 -8.40 3.55 -3.84
N ARG A 132 -9.28 4.52 -3.60
CA ARG A 132 -9.14 5.90 -4.09
C ARG A 132 -8.92 6.83 -2.90
N LEU A 133 -7.74 7.43 -2.83
CA LEU A 133 -7.34 8.34 -1.76
C LEU A 133 -7.53 9.78 -2.20
N ARG A 134 -8.17 10.60 -1.37
CA ARG A 134 -8.17 12.05 -1.50
C ARG A 134 -7.04 12.63 -0.67
N LEU A 135 -6.11 13.32 -1.33
CA LEU A 135 -5.05 14.05 -0.65
C LEU A 135 -5.64 15.23 0.14
N PRO A 136 -4.97 15.67 1.23
CA PRO A 136 -5.36 16.88 1.93
C PRO A 136 -5.25 18.12 1.03
N ALA A 137 -5.93 19.20 1.43
CA ALA A 137 -6.08 20.39 0.59
C ALA A 137 -4.74 21.10 0.32
N ASP A 138 -3.84 21.14 1.30
CA ASP A 138 -2.48 21.65 1.19
C ASP A 138 -1.61 20.84 0.20
N ALA A 139 -1.93 19.55 0.00
CA ALA A 139 -1.36 18.69 -1.03
C ALA A 139 -2.17 18.70 -2.36
N GLY A 140 -3.05 19.69 -2.54
CA GLY A 140 -3.79 19.93 -3.79
C GLY A 140 -5.14 19.20 -3.91
N GLY A 141 -5.61 18.50 -2.88
CA GLY A 141 -6.94 17.88 -2.86
C GLY A 141 -7.18 16.79 -3.91
N HIS A 142 -6.11 16.32 -4.56
CA HIS A 142 -6.20 15.40 -5.68
C HIS A 142 -6.70 14.02 -5.24
N VAL A 143 -7.41 13.34 -6.15
CA VAL A 143 -7.81 11.95 -5.97
C VAL A 143 -6.83 11.05 -6.70
N LEU A 144 -6.22 10.13 -5.97
CA LEU A 144 -5.28 9.15 -6.48
C LEU A 144 -5.85 7.74 -6.37
N SER A 145 -5.62 6.91 -7.37
CA SER A 145 -5.82 5.46 -7.27
C SER A 145 -4.60 4.86 -6.62
N VAL A 146 -4.79 4.09 -5.55
CA VAL A 146 -3.70 3.49 -4.77
C VAL A 146 -3.76 1.97 -4.89
N THR A 147 -2.60 1.35 -5.07
CA THR A 147 -2.40 -0.10 -4.93
C THR A 147 -1.30 -0.35 -3.92
N ASP A 148 -1.70 -0.90 -2.78
CA ASP A 148 -0.81 -1.25 -1.68
C ASP A 148 -0.56 -2.75 -1.71
N TRP A 149 0.70 -3.10 -1.51
CA TRP A 149 1.12 -4.44 -1.16
C TRP A 149 1.78 -4.42 0.21
N LEU A 150 1.36 -5.33 1.07
CA LEU A 150 1.99 -5.56 2.36
C LEU A 150 2.53 -6.99 2.35
N TYR A 151 3.77 -7.17 2.79
CA TYR A 151 4.44 -8.47 2.84
C TYR A 151 4.91 -8.74 4.27
N LEU A 152 4.54 -9.88 4.83
CA LEU A 152 5.01 -10.33 6.13
C LEU A 152 6.39 -10.97 5.97
N GLY A 153 7.39 -10.37 6.62
CA GLY A 153 8.71 -10.99 6.79
C GLY A 153 8.69 -12.08 7.85
N GLU A 154 9.68 -12.98 7.80
CA GLU A 154 9.81 -14.11 8.74
C GLU A 154 9.91 -13.66 10.20
N ASN A 155 10.45 -12.48 10.45
CA ASN A 155 10.58 -11.89 11.78
C ASN A 155 9.33 -11.13 12.27
N GLY A 156 8.21 -11.22 11.54
CA GLY A 156 6.96 -10.52 11.87
C GLY A 156 6.91 -9.04 11.47
N THR A 157 7.95 -8.51 10.83
CA THR A 157 7.94 -7.15 10.25
C THR A 157 7.10 -7.14 8.99
N ILE A 158 6.27 -6.12 8.80
CA ILE A 158 5.47 -5.94 7.59
C ILE A 158 6.12 -4.89 6.71
N LEU A 159 6.41 -5.25 5.47
CA LEU A 159 6.94 -4.35 4.45
C LEU A 159 5.78 -3.89 3.57
N ASN A 160 5.53 -2.60 3.53
CA ASN A 160 4.51 -2.01 2.68
C ASN A 160 5.13 -1.28 1.49
N ARG A 161 4.68 -1.62 0.28
CA ARG A 161 4.99 -0.87 -0.93
C ARG A 161 3.69 -0.47 -1.63
N SER A 162 3.61 0.80 -2.00
CA SER A 162 2.40 1.40 -2.54
C SER A 162 2.69 2.15 -3.83
N GLU A 163 1.89 1.94 -4.87
CA GLU A 163 1.89 2.80 -6.06
C GLU A 163 0.64 3.67 -6.08
N MET A 164 0.83 4.97 -6.28
CA MET A 164 -0.26 5.95 -6.40
C MET A 164 -0.29 6.53 -7.81
N ARG A 165 -1.48 6.53 -8.41
CA ARG A 165 -1.69 6.92 -9.81
C ARG A 165 -2.76 8.00 -9.93
N LYS A 166 -2.52 8.97 -10.81
CA LYS A 166 -3.51 9.96 -11.26
C LYS A 166 -3.77 9.70 -12.75
N PHE A 167 -5.02 9.46 -13.13
CA PHE A 167 -5.40 9.12 -14.51
C PHE A 167 -4.56 7.98 -15.13
N GLY A 168 -4.20 6.98 -14.32
CA GLY A 168 -3.38 5.83 -14.75
C GLY A 168 -1.87 6.08 -14.78
N ILE A 169 -1.41 7.33 -14.65
CA ILE A 169 0.00 7.70 -14.61
C ILE A 169 0.51 7.60 -13.17
N LYS A 170 1.65 6.94 -12.95
CA LYS A 170 2.26 6.86 -11.62
C LYS A 170 2.78 8.24 -11.22
N VAL A 171 2.35 8.72 -10.06
CA VAL A 171 2.72 10.04 -9.54
C VAL A 171 3.40 9.98 -8.18
N ALA A 172 3.22 8.90 -7.43
CA ALA A 172 3.97 8.67 -6.21
C ALA A 172 4.14 7.17 -5.95
N GLU A 173 5.17 6.86 -5.17
CA GLU A 173 5.39 5.54 -4.59
C GLU A 173 5.68 5.72 -3.09
N LEU A 174 5.24 4.79 -2.27
CA LEU A 174 5.57 4.75 -0.84
C LEU A 174 6.19 3.40 -0.53
N PHE A 175 7.23 3.44 0.30
CA PHE A 175 7.77 2.26 0.95
C PHE A 175 7.78 2.50 2.45
N ALA A 176 7.26 1.55 3.21
CA ALA A 176 7.18 1.67 4.66
C ALA A 176 7.42 0.31 5.32
N VAL A 177 7.82 0.37 6.58
CA VAL A 177 8.07 -0.79 7.40
C VAL A 177 7.29 -0.64 8.70
N MET A 178 6.44 -1.61 8.99
CA MET A 178 5.61 -1.66 10.19
C MET A 178 6.08 -2.79 11.11
N ARG A 179 6.13 -2.51 12.40
CA ARG A 179 6.53 -3.46 13.44
C ARG A 179 5.65 -3.28 14.67
N PRO A 180 5.46 -4.31 15.50
CA PRO A 180 4.90 -4.12 16.84
C PRO A 180 5.71 -3.04 17.56
N ALA A 181 5.02 -2.12 18.22
CA ALA A 181 5.70 -1.13 19.05
C ALA A 181 6.38 -1.89 20.20
N THR A 182 7.70 -1.82 20.30
CA THR A 182 8.39 -2.21 21.51
C THR A 182 7.87 -1.32 22.63
N ALA A 183 7.45 -1.92 23.75
CA ALA A 183 7.18 -1.16 24.97
C ALA A 183 8.42 -0.32 25.26
N THR A 184 8.33 0.98 25.01
CA THR A 184 9.43 1.87 25.36
C THR A 184 9.44 1.90 26.87
N ALA A 185 10.49 1.35 27.49
CA ALA A 185 10.74 1.56 28.90
C ALA A 185 10.70 3.06 29.12
N SER A 186 9.72 3.51 29.91
CA SER A 186 9.67 4.86 30.43
C SER A 186 10.98 5.12 31.19
N ASN A 187 11.85 5.95 30.62
CA ASN A 187 12.89 6.65 31.35
C ASN A 187 12.36 8.02 31.78
#